data_AF-Q2N1A7-F1
#
_entry.id   AF-Q2N1A7-F1
#
_cell.length_a   1.000
_cell.length_b   1.000
_cell.length_c   1.000
_cell.angle_alpha   90.00
_cell.angle_beta   90.00
_cell.angle_gamma   90.00
#
_symmetry.space_group_name_H-M   'P 1'
#
loop_
_entity.id
_entity.type
_entity.pdbx_description
1 polymer ?
#
loop_
_entity_poly.entity_id
_entity_poly.type
_entity_poly.pdbx_seq_one_letter_code
_entity_poly.pdbx_strand_id
1 'polypeptide(L)'
;LYHISNPDGDRTKIRVSISLKFYKDLQEHGADDLIKREYGPYLTTTESGFNVSLLYNLENLPKDWPAVIKKAGLLKRNCFASVFEKYFDFQVKGVAGHKRAVIHYRDDETMYVDAQGDRVTVIFSTVFKDDDDIVIGKVFMQEFKEGRRRYQSAPQVLFSHR
;
A
#
# COMPACT_ATOMS: atom_id res chain seq x y z
N LEU A 1 -6.48 -6.19 -8.72
CA LEU A 1 -6.59 -6.49 -10.16
C LEU A 1 -6.02 -5.31 -10.93
N TYR A 2 -5.30 -5.57 -12.03
CA TYR A 2 -4.86 -4.53 -12.95
C TYR A 2 -5.50 -4.74 -14.31
N HIS A 3 -5.68 -3.65 -15.04
CA HIS A 3 -6.10 -3.66 -16.44
C HIS A 3 -5.29 -2.62 -17.22
N ILE A 4 -4.73 -3.04 -18.34
CA ILE A 4 -3.98 -2.17 -19.25
C ILE A 4 -4.69 -2.21 -20.59
N SER A 5 -5.12 -1.05 -21.08
CA SER A 5 -5.93 -0.97 -22.30
C SER A 5 -5.66 0.30 -23.10
N ASN A 6 -6.09 0.30 -24.35
CA ASN A 6 -6.17 1.50 -25.18
C ASN A 6 -7.58 2.07 -25.04
N PRO A 7 -7.76 3.20 -24.33
CA PRO A 7 -9.10 3.77 -24.17
C PRO A 7 -9.68 4.14 -25.53
N ASP A 8 -10.95 3.81 -25.75
CA ASP A 8 -11.68 4.07 -27.00
C ASP A 8 -11.02 3.48 -28.27
N GLY A 9 -10.13 2.50 -28.11
CA GLY A 9 -9.36 1.90 -29.21
C GLY A 9 -8.18 2.73 -29.70
N ASP A 10 -7.88 3.85 -29.05
CA ASP A 10 -6.78 4.75 -29.42
C ASP A 10 -5.41 4.13 -29.06
N ARG A 11 -4.71 3.61 -30.07
CA ARG A 11 -3.40 2.95 -29.91
C ARG A 11 -2.28 3.89 -29.47
N THR A 12 -2.49 5.20 -29.55
CA THR A 12 -1.52 6.21 -29.07
C THR A 12 -1.59 6.43 -27.56
N LYS A 13 -2.64 5.90 -26.90
CA LYS A 13 -2.85 6.07 -25.46
C LYS A 13 -2.84 4.73 -24.74
N ILE A 14 -2.16 4.66 -23.61
CA ILE A 14 -2.16 3.50 -22.73
C ILE A 14 -2.78 3.91 -21.40
N ARG A 15 -3.90 3.28 -21.03
CA ARG A 15 -4.52 3.43 -19.72
C ARG A 15 -4.11 2.26 -18.84
N VAL A 16 -3.65 2.55 -17.62
CA VAL A 16 -3.32 1.57 -16.58
C VAL A 16 -4.27 1.79 -15.41
N SER A 17 -5.14 0.83 -15.16
CA SER A 17 -6.14 0.88 -14.10
C SER A 17 -5.87 -0.17 -13.03
N ILE A 18 -6.12 0.18 -11.77
CA ILE A 18 -6.01 -0.73 -10.62
C ILE A 18 -7.33 -0.79 -9.84
N SER A 19 -7.73 -2.00 -9.48
CA SER A 19 -8.88 -2.28 -8.63
C SER A 19 -8.40 -3.03 -7.37
N LEU A 20 -8.71 -2.47 -6.21
CA LEU A 20 -8.39 -2.94 -4.87
C LEU A 20 -9.70 -2.97 -4.08
N LYS A 21 -10.10 -4.14 -3.56
CA LYS A 21 -11.35 -4.30 -2.79
C LYS A 21 -11.44 -3.34 -1.59
N PHE A 22 -10.31 -3.06 -0.97
CA PHE A 22 -10.14 -2.22 0.21
C PHE A 22 -9.68 -0.79 -0.11
N TYR A 23 -9.85 -0.30 -1.35
CA TYR A 23 -9.44 1.06 -1.69
C TYR A 23 -10.16 2.11 -0.83
N LYS A 24 -11.43 1.87 -0.47
CA LYS A 24 -12.20 2.76 0.41
C LYS A 24 -11.54 2.93 1.78
N ASP A 25 -11.07 1.84 2.39
CA ASP A 25 -10.31 1.88 3.65
C ASP A 25 -9.08 2.80 3.49
N LEU A 26 -8.36 2.70 2.36
CA LEU A 26 -7.21 3.57 2.09
C LEU A 26 -7.61 5.05 1.84
N GLN A 27 -8.75 5.30 1.20
CA GLN A 27 -9.25 6.65 0.95
C GLN A 27 -9.53 7.41 2.26
N GLU A 28 -10.05 6.74 3.29
CA GLU A 28 -10.23 7.32 4.64
C GLU A 28 -8.90 7.80 5.27
N HIS A 29 -7.78 7.31 4.73
CA HIS A 29 -6.43 7.64 5.16
C HIS A 29 -5.63 8.44 4.12
N GLY A 30 -6.28 9.09 3.15
CA GLY A 30 -5.65 10.07 2.27
C GLY A 30 -5.04 9.48 0.99
N ALA A 31 -5.51 8.32 0.52
CA ALA A 31 -5.01 7.71 -0.71
C ALA A 31 -5.14 8.63 -1.93
N ASP A 32 -6.27 9.33 -2.09
CA ASP A 32 -6.51 10.16 -3.27
C ASP A 32 -5.55 11.35 -3.36
N ASP A 33 -5.24 11.98 -2.22
CA ASP A 33 -4.30 13.11 -2.16
C ASP A 33 -2.88 12.64 -2.52
N LEU A 34 -2.45 11.49 -1.99
CA LEU A 34 -1.14 10.92 -2.30
C LEU A 34 -1.07 10.52 -3.79
N ILE A 35 -2.08 9.86 -4.32
CA ILE A 35 -2.12 9.47 -5.74
C ILE A 35 -2.09 10.70 -6.64
N LYS A 36 -2.85 11.75 -6.30
CA LYS A 36 -2.80 13.03 -7.02
C LYS A 36 -1.41 13.68 -6.96
N ARG A 37 -0.74 13.64 -5.80
CA ARG A 37 0.63 14.13 -5.62
C ARG A 37 1.65 13.37 -6.49
N GLU A 38 1.55 12.04 -6.52
CA GLU A 38 2.54 11.19 -7.20
C GLU A 38 2.32 11.09 -8.71
N TYR A 39 1.06 11.13 -9.16
CA TYR A 39 0.66 10.81 -10.53
C TYR A 39 -0.09 11.92 -11.24
N GLY A 40 -0.27 13.11 -10.65
CA GLY A 40 -1.13 14.19 -11.15
C GLY A 40 -1.16 14.38 -12.69
N PRO A 41 -0.02 14.53 -13.37
CA PRO A 41 0.02 14.69 -14.85
C PRO A 41 -0.52 13.49 -15.65
N TYR A 42 -0.53 12.31 -15.05
CA TYR A 42 -0.97 11.04 -15.66
C TYR A 42 -2.32 10.57 -15.11
N LEU A 43 -2.85 11.18 -14.05
CA LEU A 43 -4.11 10.77 -13.45
C LEU A 43 -5.27 11.13 -14.41
N THR A 44 -6.19 10.21 -14.62
CA THR A 44 -7.33 10.40 -15.51
C THR A 44 -8.63 9.96 -14.84
N THR A 45 -9.76 10.12 -15.53
CA THR A 45 -11.05 9.59 -15.08
C THR A 45 -10.95 8.09 -14.89
N THR A 46 -11.33 7.62 -13.69
CA THR A 46 -11.26 6.21 -13.32
C THR A 46 -12.11 5.34 -14.26
N GLU A 47 -11.51 4.26 -14.75
CA GLU A 47 -12.19 3.23 -15.53
C GLU A 47 -13.28 2.54 -14.70
N SER A 48 -14.43 2.26 -15.32
CA SER A 48 -15.54 1.57 -14.67
C SER A 48 -15.09 0.24 -14.06
N GLY A 49 -15.37 0.03 -12.77
CA GLY A 49 -14.95 -1.15 -12.01
C GLY A 49 -13.54 -1.08 -11.39
N PHE A 50 -12.82 0.04 -11.58
CA PHE A 50 -11.50 0.28 -10.99
C PHE A 50 -11.55 1.44 -10.00
N ASN A 51 -10.45 1.63 -9.25
CA ASN A 51 -10.34 2.68 -8.24
C ASN A 51 -9.47 3.85 -8.70
N VAL A 52 -8.36 3.54 -9.39
CA VAL A 52 -7.41 4.53 -9.92
C VAL A 52 -7.07 4.16 -11.35
N SER A 53 -7.04 5.16 -12.24
CA SER A 53 -6.60 5.01 -13.63
C SER A 53 -5.56 6.07 -13.98
N LEU A 54 -4.49 5.62 -14.62
CA LEU A 54 -3.42 6.45 -15.17
C LEU A 54 -3.47 6.40 -16.70
N LEU A 55 -3.22 7.51 -17.37
CA LEU A 55 -3.20 7.64 -18.83
C LEU A 55 -1.84 8.13 -19.28
N TYR A 56 -1.25 7.41 -20.23
CA TYR A 56 0.03 7.74 -20.85
C TYR A 56 -0.20 7.94 -22.35
N ASN A 57 0.21 9.10 -22.86
CA ASN A 57 0.19 9.40 -24.29
C ASN A 57 1.57 9.08 -24.89
N LEU A 58 1.60 8.15 -25.85
CA LEU A 58 2.81 7.71 -26.55
C LEU A 58 3.38 8.77 -27.49
N GLU A 59 2.55 9.74 -27.94
CA GLU A 59 3.00 10.86 -28.78
C GLU A 59 3.66 11.97 -27.96
N ASN A 60 3.46 11.99 -26.63
CA ASN A 60 3.98 13.00 -25.74
C ASN A 60 4.61 12.37 -24.50
N LEU A 61 5.71 11.65 -24.71
CA LEU A 61 6.48 11.04 -23.62
C LEU A 61 7.48 12.05 -23.04
N PRO A 62 7.66 12.09 -21.71
CA PRO A 62 8.71 12.88 -21.09
C PRO A 62 10.09 12.32 -21.43
N LYS A 63 11.11 13.17 -21.38
CA LYS A 63 12.51 12.76 -21.60
C LYS A 63 12.96 11.67 -20.63
N ASP A 64 12.52 11.76 -19.36
CA ASP A 64 12.79 10.77 -18.32
C ASP A 64 11.64 9.76 -18.18
N TRP A 65 11.29 9.10 -19.28
CA TRP A 65 10.29 8.03 -19.27
C TRP A 65 10.63 6.84 -18.35
N PRO A 66 11.90 6.44 -18.09
CA PRO A 66 12.18 5.32 -17.20
C PRO A 66 11.69 5.57 -15.76
N ALA A 67 11.82 6.80 -15.27
CA ALA A 67 11.30 7.17 -13.96
C ALA A 67 9.76 7.09 -13.90
N VAL A 68 9.09 7.47 -14.98
CA VAL A 68 7.63 7.38 -15.10
C VAL A 68 7.15 5.94 -15.08
N ILE A 69 7.81 5.05 -15.84
CA ILE A 69 7.49 3.62 -15.84
C ILE A 69 7.71 3.02 -14.45
N LYS A 70 8.83 3.36 -13.79
CA LYS A 70 9.08 2.91 -12.41
C LYS A 70 7.97 3.37 -11.47
N LYS A 71 7.54 4.63 -11.54
CA LYS A 71 6.41 5.13 -10.75
C LYS A 71 5.12 4.40 -11.07
N ALA A 72 4.82 4.12 -12.34
CA ALA A 72 3.64 3.35 -12.74
C ALA A 72 3.64 1.94 -12.11
N GLY A 73 4.79 1.27 -12.10
CA GLY A 73 4.96 -0.04 -11.46
C GLY A 73 4.75 -0.02 -9.94
N LEU A 74 4.89 1.14 -9.30
CA LEU A 74 4.67 1.34 -7.86
C LEU A 74 3.22 1.70 -7.50
N LEU A 75 2.26 1.63 -8.43
CA LEU A 75 0.89 2.10 -8.20
C LEU A 75 0.23 1.49 -6.97
N LYS A 76 0.22 0.16 -6.82
CA LYS A 76 -0.31 -0.49 -5.60
C LYS A 76 0.43 -0.02 -4.34
N ARG A 77 1.76 0.07 -4.38
CA ARG A 77 2.57 0.54 -3.23
C ARG A 77 2.15 1.95 -2.84
N ASN A 78 1.96 2.84 -3.81
CA ASN A 78 1.59 4.22 -3.57
C ASN A 78 0.15 4.34 -3.02
N CYS A 79 -0.80 3.51 -3.47
CA CYS A 79 -2.12 3.44 -2.82
C CYS A 79 -1.99 3.14 -1.31
N PHE A 80 -1.17 2.13 -0.95
CA PHE A 80 -0.92 1.77 0.45
C PHE A 80 -0.10 2.79 1.24
N ALA A 81 0.79 3.55 0.59
CA ALA A 81 1.69 4.46 1.28
C ALA A 81 0.95 5.53 2.11
N SER A 82 -0.26 5.91 1.70
CA SER A 82 -1.08 6.95 2.32
C SER A 82 -1.33 6.71 3.80
N VAL A 83 -1.76 5.49 4.16
CA VAL A 83 -2.01 5.14 5.56
C VAL A 83 -0.72 5.18 6.38
N PHE A 84 0.44 4.81 5.83
CA PHE A 84 1.69 4.88 6.58
C PHE A 84 2.16 6.33 6.77
N GLU A 85 2.13 7.13 5.70
CA GLU A 85 2.49 8.56 5.78
C GLU A 85 1.65 9.28 6.83
N LYS A 86 0.32 9.05 6.85
CA LYS A 86 -0.59 9.66 7.82
C LYS A 86 -0.22 9.35 9.28
N TYR A 87 0.08 8.08 9.60
CA TYR A 87 0.38 7.69 10.98
C TYR A 87 1.81 8.03 11.40
N PHE A 88 2.75 8.04 10.47
CA PHE A 88 4.08 8.61 10.73
C PHE A 88 3.98 10.10 11.04
N ASP A 89 3.16 10.84 10.31
CA ASP A 89 2.89 12.26 10.58
C ASP A 89 2.24 12.49 11.95
N PHE A 90 1.29 11.64 12.35
CA PHE A 90 0.69 11.71 13.70
C PHE A 90 1.74 11.53 14.79
N GLN A 91 2.64 10.56 14.64
CA GLN A 91 3.71 10.33 15.61
C GLN A 91 4.69 11.51 15.68
N VAL A 92 5.15 12.01 14.52
CA VAL A 92 6.07 13.16 14.45
C VAL A 92 5.48 14.41 15.09
N LYS A 93 4.17 14.65 14.89
CA LYS A 93 3.46 15.82 15.43
C LYS A 93 2.98 15.62 16.88
N GLY A 94 3.19 14.45 17.47
CA GLY A 94 2.71 14.12 18.82
C GLY A 94 1.18 14.11 18.95
N VAL A 95 0.46 13.83 17.86
CA VAL A 95 -1.01 13.79 17.86
C VAL A 95 -1.47 12.49 18.52
N ALA A 96 -2.07 12.60 19.70
CA ALA A 96 -2.63 11.46 20.45
C ALA A 96 -4.16 11.34 20.24
N GLY A 97 -4.72 10.18 20.61
CA GLY A 97 -6.18 9.96 20.64
C GLY A 97 -6.83 9.78 19.27
N HIS A 98 -6.05 9.59 18.20
CA HIS A 98 -6.59 9.24 16.89
C HIS A 98 -7.15 7.81 16.87
N LYS A 99 -8.11 7.56 15.98
CA LYS A 99 -8.56 6.20 15.70
C LYS A 99 -7.47 5.44 14.93
N ARG A 100 -7.18 4.20 15.31
CA ARG A 100 -6.33 3.29 14.52
C ARG A 100 -6.91 3.06 13.12
N ALA A 101 -6.05 2.85 12.14
CA ALA A 101 -6.47 2.43 10.81
C ALA A 101 -6.81 0.95 10.84
N VAL A 102 -7.79 0.56 10.04
CA VAL A 102 -8.20 -0.84 9.83
C VAL A 102 -8.32 -1.05 8.34
N ILE A 103 -7.39 -1.81 7.76
CA ILE A 103 -7.32 -2.05 6.32
C ILE A 103 -7.53 -3.53 6.04
N HIS A 104 -8.64 -3.89 5.38
CA HIS A 104 -8.97 -5.27 5.03
C HIS A 104 -8.28 -5.66 3.72
N TYR A 105 -6.95 -5.77 3.75
CA TYR A 105 -6.13 -5.94 2.54
C TYR A 105 -6.38 -7.27 1.80
N ARG A 106 -7.02 -8.24 2.46
CA ARG A 106 -7.57 -9.48 1.90
C ARG A 106 -8.92 -9.77 2.54
N ASP A 107 -9.67 -10.72 1.99
CA ASP A 107 -11.03 -11.03 2.43
C ASP A 107 -11.06 -11.57 3.88
N ASP A 108 -10.01 -12.28 4.29
CA ASP A 108 -9.84 -12.95 5.59
C ASP A 108 -8.68 -12.39 6.42
N GLU A 109 -8.04 -11.30 5.99
CA GLU A 109 -6.88 -10.71 6.68
C GLU A 109 -7.03 -9.20 6.87
N THR A 110 -6.43 -8.67 7.93
CA THR A 110 -6.57 -7.26 8.30
C THR A 110 -5.26 -6.68 8.79
N MET A 111 -4.95 -5.46 8.36
CA MET A 111 -3.82 -4.68 8.82
C MET A 111 -4.31 -3.53 9.69
N TYR A 112 -3.69 -3.37 10.86
CA TYR A 112 -3.95 -2.26 11.76
C TYR A 112 -2.73 -1.35 11.82
N VAL A 113 -2.94 -0.04 11.76
CA VAL A 113 -1.87 0.96 11.92
C VAL A 113 -2.27 1.91 13.04
N ASP A 114 -1.38 2.10 14.00
CA ASP A 114 -1.62 2.96 15.14
C ASP A 114 -0.35 3.71 15.53
N ALA A 115 -0.46 5.00 15.82
CA ALA A 115 0.64 5.82 16.28
C ALA A 115 0.52 6.09 17.80
N GLN A 116 1.65 5.98 18.48
CA GLN A 116 1.80 6.22 19.90
C GLN A 116 2.85 7.32 20.09
N GLY A 117 3.04 7.81 21.31
CA GLY A 117 3.96 8.92 21.55
C GLY A 117 5.40 8.66 21.08
N ASP A 118 5.89 7.42 21.23
CA ASP A 118 7.27 7.05 20.95
C ASP A 118 7.46 6.12 19.73
N ARG A 119 6.37 5.66 19.11
CA ARG A 119 6.42 4.64 18.05
C ARG A 119 5.19 4.64 17.16
N VAL A 120 5.32 4.01 16.00
CA VAL A 120 4.17 3.59 15.18
C VAL A 120 4.15 2.07 15.15
N THR A 121 3.00 1.49 15.46
CA THR A 121 2.77 0.05 15.49
C THR A 121 1.95 -0.37 14.28
N VAL A 122 2.43 -1.38 13.57
CA VAL A 122 1.72 -2.01 12.46
C VAL A 122 1.47 -3.46 12.82
N ILE A 123 0.20 -3.88 12.83
CA ILE A 123 -0.21 -5.25 13.16
C ILE A 123 -0.79 -5.88 11.90
N PHE A 124 -0.23 -7.01 11.49
CA PHE A 124 -0.79 -7.84 10.43
C PHE A 124 -1.50 -9.04 11.07
N SER A 125 -2.81 -9.12 10.88
CA SER A 125 -3.63 -10.28 11.22
C SER A 125 -3.79 -11.12 9.97
N THR A 126 -2.89 -12.09 9.77
CA THR A 126 -2.85 -12.97 8.61
C THR A 126 -3.41 -14.36 8.96
N VAL A 127 -3.87 -15.10 7.93
CA VAL A 127 -4.45 -16.43 8.06
C VAL A 127 -3.61 -17.41 7.25
N PHE A 128 -3.13 -18.47 7.90
CA PHE A 128 -2.54 -19.63 7.24
C PHE A 128 -3.64 -20.65 6.96
N LYS A 129 -3.80 -21.05 5.70
CA LYS A 129 -4.87 -21.98 5.29
C LYS A 129 -4.47 -23.44 5.46
N ASP A 130 -3.18 -23.71 5.38
CA ASP A 130 -2.59 -25.03 5.56
C ASP A 130 -2.01 -25.13 6.98
N ASP A 131 -2.25 -26.26 7.65
CA ASP A 131 -1.74 -26.52 8.99
C ASP A 131 -0.21 -26.63 9.01
N ASP A 132 0.39 -27.13 7.92
CA ASP A 132 1.85 -27.22 7.78
C ASP A 132 2.49 -25.82 7.65
N ASP A 133 1.82 -24.91 6.93
CA ASP A 133 2.26 -23.51 6.79
C ASP A 133 2.27 -22.77 8.14
N ILE A 134 1.39 -23.15 9.08
CA ILE A 134 1.42 -22.60 10.44
C ILE A 134 2.73 -22.95 11.13
N VAL A 135 3.18 -24.22 11.01
CA VAL A 135 4.41 -24.69 11.63
C VAL A 135 5.62 -24.00 11.01
N ILE A 136 5.69 -23.92 9.68
CA ILE A 136 6.77 -23.23 8.96
C ILE A 136 6.77 -21.74 9.32
N GLY A 137 5.61 -21.09 9.27
CA GLY A 137 5.45 -19.68 9.63
C GLY A 137 5.93 -19.35 11.03
N LYS A 138 5.67 -20.22 12.02
CA LYS A 138 6.19 -20.07 13.39
C LYS A 138 7.71 -20.01 13.44
N VAL A 139 8.40 -20.86 12.66
CA VAL A 139 9.87 -20.86 12.59
C VAL A 139 10.38 -19.53 12.03
N PHE A 140 9.80 -19.05 10.92
CA PHE A 140 10.16 -17.74 10.37
C PHE A 140 9.91 -16.59 11.35
N MET A 141 8.75 -16.59 12.02
CA MET A 141 8.38 -15.53 12.96
C MET A 141 9.26 -15.53 14.22
N GLN A 142 9.74 -16.69 14.66
CA GLN A 142 10.71 -16.77 15.74
C GLN A 142 12.02 -16.07 15.36
N GLU A 143 12.55 -16.30 14.15
CA GLU A 143 13.75 -15.63 13.66
C GLU A 143 13.55 -14.11 13.55
N PHE A 144 12.38 -13.65 13.09
CA PHE A 144 12.07 -12.22 13.06
C PHE A 144 12.04 -11.58 14.46
N LYS A 145 11.47 -12.29 15.45
CA LYS A 145 11.44 -11.83 16.84
C LYS A 145 12.84 -11.70 17.43
N GLU A 146 13.76 -12.58 17.02
CA GLU A 146 15.15 -12.58 17.47
C GLU A 146 16.09 -11.70 16.61
N GLY A 147 15.62 -11.17 15.48
CA GLY A 147 16.44 -10.43 14.52
C GLY A 147 17.19 -9.22 15.10
N ARG A 148 16.66 -8.60 16.16
CA ARG A 148 17.34 -7.49 16.87
C ARG A 148 18.60 -7.91 17.64
N ARG A 149 18.84 -9.22 17.85
CA ARG A 149 20.12 -9.72 18.38
C ARG A 149 21.29 -9.35 17.47
N ARG A 150 21.06 -9.35 16.16
CA ARG A 150 22.07 -8.98 15.15
C ARG A 150 21.94 -7.52 14.70
N TYR A 151 20.72 -6.99 14.62
CA TYR A 151 20.44 -5.64 14.13
C TYR A 151 19.71 -4.81 15.19
N GLN A 152 20.45 -4.17 16.10
CA GLN A 152 19.87 -3.49 17.26
C GLN A 152 18.95 -2.31 16.90
N SER A 153 19.21 -1.63 15.77
CA SER A 153 18.43 -0.51 15.23
C SER A 153 17.20 -0.93 14.41
N ALA A 154 17.02 -2.23 14.15
CA ALA A 154 15.85 -2.72 13.42
C ALA A 154 14.57 -2.57 14.26
N PRO A 155 13.39 -2.46 13.63
CA PRO A 155 12.11 -2.46 14.32
C PRO A 155 11.91 -3.71 15.20
N GLN A 156 11.21 -3.54 16.32
CA GLN A 156 10.81 -4.66 17.16
C GLN A 156 9.68 -5.45 16.48
N VAL A 157 9.81 -6.77 16.43
CA VAL A 157 8.78 -7.68 15.92
C VAL A 157 8.22 -8.50 17.08
N LEU A 158 6.89 -8.57 17.16
CA LEU A 158 6.16 -9.43 18.08
C LEU A 158 5.29 -10.39 17.26
N PHE A 159 5.10 -11.60 17.77
CA PHE A 159 4.27 -12.62 17.16
C PHE A 159 3.37 -13.23 18.22
N SER A 160 2.10 -13.42 17.88
CA SER A 160 1.09 -14.09 18.71
C SER A 160 0.39 -15.13 17.85
N HIS A 161 0.22 -16.31 18.42
CA HIS A 161 -0.51 -17.42 17.81
C HIS A 161 -1.54 -17.92 18.83
N ARG A 162 -2.74 -18.23 18.36
CA ARG A 162 -3.80 -18.87 19.13
C ARG A 162 -4.13 -20.20 18.49
#